data_AF-A0A958E926-F1
#
_entry.id   AF-A0A958E926-F1
#
_cell.length_a   1.000
_cell.length_b   1.000
_cell.length_c   1.000
_cell.angle_alpha   90.00
_cell.angle_beta   90.00
_cell.angle_gamma   90.00
#
_symmetry.space_group_name_H-M   'P 1'
#
loop_
_entity.id
_entity.type
_entity.pdbx_description
1 polymer ?
#
loop_
_entity_poly.entity_id
_entity_poly.type
_entity_poly.pdbx_seq_one_letter_code
_entity_poly.pdbx_strand_id
1 'polypeptide(L)'
;PGTRVYEGMVVGQNKRENDLNVNICKEKKLDNMRAAHAEILVRLSGILKKSLEEYIEWIDEDEWIEVTPQNIRVRKKELRQNFRSVIRRGD
;
A
#
# COMPACT_ATOMS: atom_id res chain seq x y z
N PRO A 1 6.40 -2.59 -12.15
CA PRO A 1 5.80 -3.92 -11.80
C PRO A 1 6.92 -4.90 -11.43
N GLY A 2 6.73 -5.78 -10.44
CA GLY A 2 7.74 -6.76 -10.02
C GLY A 2 8.65 -6.33 -8.86
N THR A 3 8.35 -5.22 -8.19
CA THR A 3 9.04 -4.84 -6.95
C THR A 3 8.78 -5.92 -5.89
N ARG A 4 9.84 -6.42 -5.25
CA ARG A 4 9.71 -7.34 -4.11
C ARG A 4 9.07 -6.61 -2.95
N VAL A 5 8.01 -7.19 -2.41
CA VAL A 5 7.24 -6.66 -1.28
C VAL A 5 7.31 -7.63 -0.10
N TYR A 6 7.06 -7.10 1.09
CA TYR A 6 6.98 -7.88 2.32
C TYR A 6 5.78 -7.43 3.15
N GLU A 7 5.38 -8.23 4.14
CA GLU A 7 4.24 -7.94 4.98
C GLU A 7 4.43 -6.61 5.74
N GLY A 8 3.42 -5.74 5.74
CA GLY A 8 3.46 -4.44 6.41
C GLY A 8 4.24 -3.34 5.66
N MET A 9 4.79 -3.63 4.48
CA MET A 9 5.29 -2.60 3.55
C MET A 9 4.12 -1.76 3.03
N VAL A 10 4.25 -0.43 3.08
CA VAL A 10 3.27 0.50 2.51
C VAL A 10 3.54 0.65 1.02
N VAL A 11 2.55 0.31 0.21
CA VAL A 11 2.67 0.25 -1.26
C VAL A 11 1.98 1.40 -1.99
N GLY A 12 1.26 2.26 -1.27
CA GLY A 12 0.56 3.40 -1.82
C GLY A 12 -0.37 4.05 -0.81
N GLN A 13 -1.11 5.05 -1.28
CA GLN A 13 -2.08 5.80 -0.49
C GLN A 13 -3.50 5.32 -0.79
N ASN A 14 -4.32 5.23 0.24
CA ASN A 14 -5.75 5.01 0.08
C ASN A 14 -6.46 6.36 -0.12
N LYS A 15 -7.53 6.39 -0.92
CA LYS A 15 -8.38 7.59 -1.08
C LYS A 15 -9.21 7.88 0.18
N ARG A 16 -9.46 6.85 0.99
CA ARG A 16 -10.14 6.97 2.27
C ARG A 16 -9.12 7.15 3.39
N GLU A 17 -9.54 7.80 4.46
CA GLU A 17 -8.70 8.05 5.65
C GLU A 17 -8.29 6.78 6.40
N ASN A 18 -8.99 5.67 6.18
CA ASN A 18 -8.67 4.40 6.82
C ASN A 18 -7.59 3.63 6.05
N ASP A 19 -6.72 2.95 6.78
CA ASP A 19 -5.80 1.99 6.20
C ASP A 19 -6.52 0.80 5.56
N LEU A 20 -5.92 0.27 4.49
CA LEU A 20 -6.41 -0.91 3.80
C LEU A 20 -5.29 -1.93 3.61
N ASN A 21 -5.50 -3.13 4.15
CA ASN A 21 -4.63 -4.26 3.87
C ASN A 21 -4.99 -4.88 2.53
N VAL A 22 -4.01 -4.93 1.62
CA VAL A 22 -4.18 -5.45 0.26
C VAL A 22 -3.16 -6.54 -0.02
N ASN A 23 -3.57 -7.51 -0.84
CA ASN A 23 -2.64 -8.44 -1.44
C ASN A 23 -2.24 -7.93 -2.82
N ILE A 24 -0.99 -7.54 -2.99
CA ILE A 24 -0.46 -7.02 -4.26
C ILE A 24 0.14 -8.12 -5.15
N CYS A 25 0.44 -9.30 -4.59
CA CYS A 25 1.04 -10.41 -5.32
C CYS A 25 0.00 -11.28 -6.04
N LYS A 26 -1.24 -11.29 -5.54
CA LYS A 26 -2.33 -12.09 -6.10
C LYS A 26 -3.42 -11.17 -6.60
N GLU A 27 -3.88 -11.45 -7.82
CA GLU A 27 -5.06 -10.79 -8.36
C GLU A 27 -6.30 -11.16 -7.55
N LYS A 28 -7.10 -10.16 -7.21
CA LYS A 28 -8.44 -10.39 -6.66
C LYS A 28 -9.34 -10.76 -7.84
N LYS A 29 -9.72 -12.03 -7.94
CA LYS A 29 -10.68 -12.48 -8.94
C LYS A 29 -12.00 -11.71 -8.76
N LEU A 30 -12.37 -10.92 -9.76
CA LEU A 30 -13.61 -10.13 -9.77
C LEU A 30 -14.79 -11.03 -10.17
N ASP A 31 -15.13 -12.00 -9.32
CA ASP A 31 -16.25 -12.93 -9.58
C ASP A 31 -17.63 -12.32 -9.28
N ASN A 32 -17.70 -11.09 -8.75
CA ASN A 32 -18.97 -10.40 -8.49
C ASN A 32 -19.62 -9.86 -9.77
N MET A 33 -20.24 -10.79 -10.52
CA MET A 33 -21.57 -10.70 -11.15
C MET A 33 -21.98 -9.35 -11.76
N ARG A 34 -21.24 -8.84 -12.75
CA ARG A 34 -21.76 -7.91 -13.79
C ARG A 34 -20.82 -7.63 -14.98
N ALA A 35 -19.82 -8.47 -15.25
CA ALA A 35 -18.89 -8.26 -16.36
C ALA A 35 -19.31 -9.04 -17.62
N ALA A 36 -20.44 -8.67 -18.21
CA ALA A 36 -20.58 -8.79 -19.65
C ALA A 36 -19.85 -7.58 -20.25
N HIS A 37 -18.82 -7.82 -21.06
CA HIS A 37 -17.93 -6.85 -21.70
C HIS A 37 -16.79 -6.28 -20.84
N ALA A 38 -15.59 -6.76 -21.18
CA ALA A 38 -14.40 -6.00 -21.57
C ALA A 38 -13.17 -6.49 -20.82
N GLU A 39 -12.24 -7.09 -21.56
CA GLU A 39 -10.84 -7.17 -21.16
C GLU A 39 -10.33 -5.74 -20.96
N ILE A 40 -10.43 -5.24 -19.72
CA ILE A 40 -9.88 -3.94 -19.36
C ILE A 40 -8.37 -4.13 -19.35
N LEU A 41 -7.70 -3.59 -20.37
CA LEU A 41 -6.25 -3.47 -20.38
C LEU A 41 -5.86 -2.51 -19.24
N VAL A 42 -5.53 -3.08 -18.08
CA VAL A 42 -5.22 -2.30 -16.86
C VAL A 42 -3.93 -1.51 -17.09
N ARG A 43 -4.07 -0.22 -17.42
CA ARG A 43 -2.93 0.71 -17.45
C ARG A 43 -2.57 1.07 -16.02
N LEU A 44 -1.41 0.61 -15.58
CA LEU A 44 -0.84 1.01 -14.30
C LEU A 44 -0.29 2.43 -14.42
N SER A 45 -0.75 3.33 -13.56
CA SER A 45 -0.15 4.65 -13.39
C SER A 45 1.30 4.52 -12.89
N GLY A 46 2.13 5.51 -13.23
CA GLY A 46 3.53 5.54 -12.82
C GLY A 46 3.70 5.61 -11.30
N ILE A 47 4.84 5.09 -10.82
CA ILE A 47 5.20 5.15 -9.40
C ILE A 47 5.66 6.58 -9.08
N LEU A 48 5.00 7.21 -8.10
CA LEU A 48 5.47 8.46 -7.52
C LEU A 48 6.71 8.18 -6.66
N LYS A 49 7.90 8.54 -7.16
CA LYS A 49 9.13 8.50 -6.36
C LYS A 49 9.19 9.77 -5.50
N LYS A 50 9.36 9.58 -4.20
CA LYS A 50 9.54 10.66 -3.23
C LYS A 50 10.99 10.74 -2.77
N SER A 51 11.44 11.93 -2.38
CA SER A 51 12.70 12.12 -1.66
C SER A 51 12.58 11.62 -0.22
N LEU A 52 13.70 11.53 0.49
CA LEU A 52 13.69 11.12 1.91
C LEU A 52 12.90 12.11 2.76
N GLU A 53 13.09 13.40 2.51
CA GLU A 53 12.42 14.51 3.20
C GLU A 53 10.91 14.43 2.99
N GLU A 54 10.47 14.20 1.74
CA GLU A 54 9.05 13.99 1.44
C GLU A 54 8.46 12.76 2.13
N TYR A 55 9.27 11.70 2.36
CA TYR A 55 8.81 10.54 3.14
C TYR A 55 8.69 10.86 4.63
N ILE A 56 9.61 11.67 5.18
CA ILE A 56 9.58 12.11 6.59
C ILE A 56 8.33 12.96 6.86
N GLU A 57 7.94 13.82 5.92
CA GLU A 57 6.72 14.61 6.05
C GLU A 57 5.45 13.78 5.86
N TRP A 58 5.54 12.67 5.12
CA TRP A 58 4.38 11.87 4.72
C TRP A 58 3.99 10.78 5.74
N ILE A 59 4.94 10.31 6.54
CA ILE A 59 4.77 9.13 7.39
C ILE A 59 3.93 9.42 8.65
N ASP A 60 3.14 8.44 9.08
CA ASP A 60 2.35 8.52 10.32
C ASP A 60 3.10 7.99 11.56
N GLU A 61 2.55 8.27 12.74
CA GLU A 61 3.12 7.84 14.02
C GLU A 61 3.25 6.32 14.16
N ASP A 62 2.46 5.51 13.45
CA ASP A 62 2.50 4.05 13.51
C ASP A 62 3.38 3.42 12.40
N GLU A 63 4.15 4.23 11.70
CA GLU A 63 4.96 3.85 10.54
C GLU A 63 6.44 4.18 10.74
N TRP A 64 7.31 3.45 10.02
CA TRP A 64 8.75 3.69 9.94
C TRP A 64 9.24 3.76 8.50
N ILE A 65 10.26 4.60 8.28
CA ILE A 65 11.00 4.67 7.03
C ILE A 65 12.17 3.69 7.09
N GLU A 66 12.18 2.72 6.19
CA GLU A 66 13.30 1.82 5.98
C GLU A 66 14.24 2.42 4.92
N VAL A 67 15.44 2.83 5.34
CA VAL A 67 16.44 3.44 4.46
C VAL A 67 17.57 2.44 4.21
N THR A 68 17.85 2.19 2.94
CA THR A 68 19.00 1.43 2.46
C THR A 68 19.70 2.23 1.36
N PRO A 69 20.98 1.99 1.04
CA PRO A 69 21.67 2.73 -0.01
C PRO A 69 20.99 2.68 -1.38
N GLN A 70 20.18 1.65 -1.64
CA GLN A 70 19.51 1.44 -2.92
C GLN A 70 18.02 1.82 -2.88
N ASN A 71 17.39 1.86 -1.71
CA ASN A 71 15.95 2.01 -1.59
C ASN A 71 15.56 2.76 -0.32
N ILE A 72 14.53 3.60 -0.46
CA ILE A 72 13.77 4.17 0.65
C ILE A 72 12.36 3.58 0.56
N ARG A 73 11.88 3.01 1.67
CA ARG A 73 10.54 2.40 1.76
C ARG A 73 9.85 2.86 3.03
N VAL A 74 8.53 2.80 3.03
CA VAL A 74 7.71 3.01 4.23
C VAL A 74 7.07 1.68 4.62
N ARG A 75 7.01 1.42 5.91
CA ARG A 75 6.40 0.23 6.50
C ARG A 75 5.68 0.59 7.79
N LYS A 76 4.71 -0.22 8.18
CA LYS A 76 4.13 -0.14 9.52
C LYS A 76 5.15 -0.58 10.58
N LYS A 77 5.04 -0.03 11.79
CA LYS A 77 5.81 -0.48 12.96
C LYS A 77 5.54 -1.95 13.22
N GLU A 78 4.26 -2.30 13.37
CA GLU A 78 3.80 -3.68 13.44
C GLU A 78 3.54 -4.21 12.02
N LEU A 79 4.33 -5.20 11.61
CA LEU A 79 4.21 -5.76 10.26
C LEU A 79 2.95 -6.59 10.13
N ARG A 80 2.70 -7.44 11.13
CA ARG A 80 1.69 -8.48 11.04
C ARG A 80 0.32 -7.85 11.07
N GLN A 81 -0.48 -8.13 10.04
CA GLN A 81 -1.83 -7.56 9.93
C GLN A 81 -2.69 -7.83 11.17
N ASN A 82 -2.56 -9.02 11.78
CA ASN A 82 -3.38 -9.44 12.92
C ASN A 82 -3.09 -8.65 14.21
N PHE A 83 -1.91 -8.05 14.31
CA PHE A 83 -1.49 -7.28 15.48
C PHE A 83 -1.69 -5.77 15.30
N ARG A 84 -2.04 -5.33 14.09
CA ARG A 84 -2.40 -3.93 13.83
C ARG A 84 -3.82 -3.68 14.29
N SER A 85 -3.99 -2.71 15.19
CA SER A 85 -5.32 -2.18 15.48
C SER A 85 -5.87 -1.55 14.21
N VAL A 86 -7.04 -2.00 13.76
CA VAL A 86 -7.77 -1.27 12.72
C VAL A 86 -8.32 -0.03 13.39
N ILE A 87 -7.56 1.06 13.39
CA ILE A 87 -8.06 2.36 13.83
C ILE A 87 -9.12 2.75 12.80
N ARG A 88 -10.38 2.43 13.11
CA ARG A 88 -11.52 3.05 12.46
C ARG A 88 -11.63 4.43 13.09
N ARG A 89 -10.99 5.45 12.52
CA ARG A 89 -11.33 6.83 12.89
C ARG A 89 -12.78 7.03 12.49
N GLY A 90 -13.64 6.96 13.48
CA GLY A 90 -15.06 7.24 13.44
C GLY A 90 -15.35 7.96 14.74
N ASP A 91 -15.80 9.20 14.59
CA ASP A 91 -16.09 10.24 15.59
C ASP A 91 -14.89 11.08 16.06
#